data_AF-A0A2E0TAZ2-F1
#
_entry.id   AF-A0A2E0TAZ2-F1
#
_cell.length_a   1.000
_cell.length_b   1.000
_cell.length_c   1.000
_cell.angle_alpha   90.00
_cell.angle_beta   90.00
_cell.angle_gamma   90.00
#
_symmetry.space_group_name_H-M   'P 1'
#
loop_
_entity.id
_entity.type
_entity.pdbx_description
1 polymer ?
#
loop_
_entity_poly.entity_id
_entity_poly.type
_entity_poly.pdbx_seq_one_letter_code
_entity_poly.pdbx_strand_id
1 'polypeptide(L)'
;MVDAHTIHALESSLDEEDETLQDALDRGFSDLDRRQPAMAGWLADQLARTRDELVQSLGYFLTVTVYMAFREAFPTRLHEVDEDALRMANDMLAVDEELRAADPTEVLDSDDVIAMSQPALVHYVQHHVDEALDQADGEIDLDELDRVYRAILVQVIALSHSVASPTGELGPSREMLA
;
A
#
# COMPACT_ATOMS: atom_id res chain seq x y z
N MET A 1 9.72 -3.94 8.38
CA MET A 1 8.30 -4.24 8.62
C MET A 1 7.70 -3.14 9.46
N VAL A 2 6.56 -2.61 9.04
CA VAL A 2 5.72 -1.74 9.86
C VAL A 2 5.06 -2.62 10.93
N ASP A 3 5.24 -2.29 12.20
CA ASP A 3 4.67 -3.08 13.29
C ASP A 3 3.21 -2.68 13.61
N ALA A 4 2.48 -3.59 14.26
CA ALA A 4 1.08 -3.37 14.61
C ALA A 4 0.88 -2.19 15.58
N HIS A 5 1.90 -1.87 16.40
CA HIS A 5 1.81 -0.72 17.30
C HIS A 5 1.79 0.59 16.51
N THR A 6 2.59 0.68 15.45
CA THR A 6 2.60 1.84 14.53
C THR A 6 1.25 2.00 13.83
N ILE A 7 0.65 0.90 13.37
CA ILE A 7 -0.69 0.92 12.75
C ILE A 7 -1.74 1.41 13.75
N HIS A 8 -1.78 0.83 14.96
CA HIS A 8 -2.74 1.26 15.97
C HIS A 8 -2.55 2.70 16.42
N ALA A 9 -1.30 3.18 16.50
CA ALA A 9 -1.03 4.58 16.81
C ALA A 9 -1.52 5.51 15.68
N LEU A 10 -1.34 5.11 14.42
CA LEU A 10 -1.90 5.82 13.27
C LEU A 10 -3.42 5.86 13.32
N GLU A 11 -4.09 4.71 13.50
CA GLU A 11 -5.55 4.62 13.65
C GLU A 11 -6.04 5.54 14.78
N SER A 12 -5.42 5.45 15.96
CA SER A 12 -5.76 6.30 17.10
C SER A 12 -5.56 7.78 16.78
N SER A 13 -4.50 8.15 16.06
CA SER A 13 -4.28 9.56 15.68
C SER A 13 -5.33 10.08 14.69
N LEU A 14 -5.80 9.23 13.77
CA LEU A 14 -6.84 9.60 12.81
C LEU A 14 -8.21 9.74 13.49
N ASP A 15 -8.43 9.05 14.62
CA ASP A 15 -9.65 9.10 15.42
C ASP A 15 -9.64 10.21 16.50
N GLU A 16 -8.47 10.54 17.07
CA GLU A 16 -8.32 11.40 18.26
C GLU A 16 -8.03 12.88 17.97
N GLU A 17 -7.71 13.28 16.74
CA GLU A 17 -7.31 14.67 16.43
C GLU A 17 -8.48 15.68 16.52
N ASP A 18 -8.24 16.80 17.23
CA ASP A 18 -9.09 18.02 17.21
C ASP A 18 -9.03 18.74 15.83
N GLU A 19 -8.07 18.37 14.97
CA GLU A 19 -8.02 18.71 13.54
C GLU A 19 -8.87 17.72 12.75
N THR A 20 -9.46 18.14 11.62
CA THR A 20 -10.33 17.22 10.87
C THR A 20 -9.47 16.10 10.27
N LEU A 21 -9.95 14.85 10.25
CA LEU A 21 -9.33 13.72 9.52
C LEU A 21 -8.84 14.15 8.13
N GLN A 22 -9.64 14.97 7.46
CA GLN A 22 -9.31 15.56 6.17
C GLN A 22 -7.99 16.36 6.16
N ASP A 23 -7.72 17.17 7.18
CA ASP A 23 -6.46 17.94 7.30
C ASP A 23 -5.24 17.01 7.42
N ALA A 24 -5.37 15.91 8.17
CA ALA A 24 -4.31 14.91 8.30
C ALA A 24 -4.03 14.21 6.95
N LEU A 25 -5.07 13.80 6.24
CA LEU A 25 -4.95 13.19 4.91
C LEU A 25 -4.35 14.16 3.90
N ASP A 26 -4.78 15.43 3.86
CA ASP A 26 -4.26 16.45 2.94
C ASP A 26 -2.76 16.71 3.14
N ARG A 27 -2.30 16.75 4.40
CA ARG A 27 -0.87 16.83 4.74
C ARG A 27 -0.12 15.59 4.31
N GLY A 28 -0.70 14.42 4.53
CA GLY A 28 -0.14 13.13 4.11
C GLY A 28 0.05 13.07 2.60
N PHE A 29 -0.95 13.47 1.82
CA PHE A 29 -0.86 13.58 0.36
C PHE A 29 0.22 14.57 -0.07
N SER A 30 0.29 15.73 0.58
CA SER A 30 1.31 16.73 0.27
C SER A 30 2.74 16.21 0.55
N ASP A 31 2.94 15.44 1.62
CA ASP A 31 4.25 14.81 1.89
C ASP A 31 4.54 13.65 0.92
N LEU A 32 3.52 12.85 0.56
CA LEU A 32 3.61 11.79 -0.43
C LEU A 32 4.04 12.34 -1.80
N ASP A 33 3.33 13.33 -2.34
CA ASP A 33 3.64 13.98 -3.61
C ASP A 33 5.08 14.53 -3.64
N ARG A 34 5.52 15.11 -2.52
CA ARG A 34 6.84 15.72 -2.42
C ARG A 34 7.96 14.69 -2.30
N ARG A 35 7.76 13.61 -1.54
CA ARG A 35 8.83 12.64 -1.20
C ARG A 35 8.82 11.39 -2.06
N GLN A 36 7.69 11.07 -2.68
CA GLN A 36 7.47 9.87 -3.48
C GLN A 36 6.78 10.24 -4.80
N PRO A 37 7.34 11.17 -5.59
CA PRO A 37 6.64 11.77 -6.74
C PRO A 37 6.25 10.73 -7.80
N ALA A 38 7.12 9.76 -8.09
CA ALA A 38 6.82 8.70 -9.05
C ALA A 38 5.66 7.81 -8.57
N MET A 39 5.64 7.47 -7.28
CA MET A 39 4.59 6.63 -6.69
C MET A 39 3.27 7.38 -6.61
N ALA A 40 3.31 8.64 -6.19
CA ALA A 40 2.13 9.48 -6.08
C ALA A 40 1.45 9.65 -7.45
N GLY A 41 2.24 9.95 -8.49
CA GLY A 41 1.74 10.02 -9.86
C GLY A 41 1.15 8.70 -10.34
N TRP A 42 1.83 7.57 -10.09
CA TRP A 42 1.32 6.26 -10.48
C TRP A 42 0.02 5.87 -9.77
N LEU A 43 -0.09 6.13 -8.46
CA LEU A 43 -1.30 5.87 -7.67
C LEU A 43 -2.45 6.77 -8.13
N ALA A 44 -2.20 8.06 -8.35
CA ALA A 44 -3.18 8.97 -8.91
C ALA A 44 -3.71 8.49 -10.26
N ASP A 45 -2.84 7.97 -11.14
CA ASP A 45 -3.24 7.38 -12.42
C ASP A 45 -4.08 6.11 -12.27
N GLN A 46 -3.86 5.29 -11.23
CA GLN A 46 -4.71 4.13 -10.94
C GLN A 46 -6.09 4.59 -10.43
N LEU A 47 -6.12 5.50 -9.46
CA LEU A 47 -7.35 5.99 -8.81
C LEU A 47 -8.22 6.84 -9.74
N ALA A 48 -7.62 7.56 -10.69
CA ALA A 48 -8.35 8.33 -11.70
C ALA A 48 -9.15 7.45 -12.69
N ARG A 49 -8.88 6.14 -12.72
CA ARG A 49 -9.61 5.18 -13.56
C ARG A 49 -10.83 4.58 -12.87
N THR A 50 -10.95 4.78 -11.56
CA THR A 50 -12.07 4.35 -10.72
C THR A 50 -13.22 5.34 -10.88
N ARG A 51 -14.44 4.83 -11.04
CA ARG A 51 -15.68 5.60 -11.17
C ARG A 51 -16.59 5.45 -9.96
N ASP A 52 -16.49 4.33 -9.25
CA ASP A 52 -17.18 4.11 -7.99
C ASP A 52 -16.59 5.05 -6.92
N GLU A 53 -17.42 5.95 -6.40
CA GLU A 53 -17.01 6.98 -5.44
C GLU A 53 -16.52 6.38 -4.11
N LEU A 54 -17.10 5.25 -3.68
CA LEU A 54 -16.71 4.57 -2.46
C LEU A 54 -15.34 3.91 -2.64
N VAL A 55 -15.14 3.20 -3.75
CA VAL A 55 -13.85 2.59 -4.08
C VAL A 55 -12.77 3.65 -4.24
N GLN A 56 -13.08 4.77 -4.89
CA GLN A 56 -12.14 5.86 -5.08
C GLN A 56 -11.75 6.50 -3.74
N SER A 57 -12.73 6.75 -2.87
CA SER A 57 -12.50 7.32 -1.53
C SER A 57 -11.65 6.40 -0.67
N LEU A 58 -11.95 5.09 -0.67
CA LEU A 58 -11.15 4.07 0.01
C LEU A 58 -9.72 4.06 -0.53
N GLY A 59 -9.55 4.10 -1.86
CA GLY A 59 -8.23 4.09 -2.49
C GLY A 59 -7.37 5.30 -2.15
N TYR A 60 -7.96 6.50 -2.11
CA TYR A 60 -7.27 7.70 -1.62
C TYR A 60 -6.87 7.55 -0.15
N PHE A 61 -7.80 7.12 0.70
CA PHE A 61 -7.53 6.90 2.12
C PHE A 61 -6.39 5.91 2.34
N LEU A 62 -6.47 4.71 1.78
CA LEU A 62 -5.44 3.68 1.92
C LEU A 62 -4.09 4.11 1.38
N THR A 63 -4.07 4.80 0.23
CA THR A 63 -2.82 5.34 -0.36
C THR A 63 -2.05 6.17 0.66
N VAL A 64 -2.72 7.10 1.33
CA VAL A 64 -2.05 8.01 2.24
C VAL A 64 -1.76 7.38 3.59
N THR A 65 -2.66 6.56 4.14
CA THR A 65 -2.44 5.93 5.46
C THR A 65 -1.34 4.87 5.41
N VAL A 66 -1.27 4.07 4.35
CA VAL A 66 -0.15 3.14 4.12
C VAL A 66 1.18 3.89 4.06
N TYR A 67 1.22 5.00 3.31
CA TYR A 67 2.41 5.85 3.25
C TYR A 67 2.79 6.42 4.62
N MET A 68 1.83 6.98 5.37
CA MET A 68 2.04 7.52 6.71
C MET A 68 2.59 6.45 7.65
N ALA A 69 2.06 5.22 7.60
CA ALA A 69 2.55 4.10 8.40
C ALA A 69 4.03 3.79 8.13
N PHE A 70 4.46 3.79 6.85
CA PHE A 70 5.88 3.65 6.50
C PHE A 70 6.73 4.84 6.96
N ARG A 71 6.22 6.06 6.84
CA ARG A 71 6.93 7.27 7.27
C ARG A 71 7.15 7.29 8.78
N GLU A 72 6.17 6.84 9.54
CA GLU A 72 6.25 6.76 11.01
C GLU A 72 7.18 5.62 11.45
N ALA A 73 7.08 4.44 10.82
CA ALA A 73 7.95 3.31 11.14
C ALA A 73 9.42 3.54 10.73
N PHE A 74 9.66 4.30 9.64
CA PHE A 74 10.98 4.48 9.03
C PHE A 74 11.32 5.95 8.72
N PRO A 75 11.33 6.85 9.71
CA PRO A 75 11.37 8.30 9.48
C PRO A 75 12.61 8.77 8.72
N THR A 76 13.74 8.10 8.94
CA THR A 76 15.05 8.39 8.32
C THR A 76 15.54 7.31 7.35
N ARG A 77 14.80 6.20 7.21
CA ARG A 77 15.22 5.01 6.44
C ARG A 77 14.36 4.74 5.21
N LEU A 78 13.21 5.41 5.09
CA LEU A 78 12.40 5.33 3.88
C LEU A 78 13.00 6.23 2.79
N HIS A 79 13.47 5.60 1.72
CA HIS A 79 13.97 6.30 0.54
C HIS A 79 12.87 6.55 -0.49
N GLU A 80 13.18 7.42 -1.45
CA GLU A 80 12.31 7.65 -2.61
C GLU A 80 12.21 6.37 -3.44
N VAL A 81 11.00 6.04 -3.86
CA VAL A 81 10.68 4.99 -4.81
C VAL A 81 10.67 5.61 -6.20
N ASP A 82 11.64 5.22 -7.02
CA ASP A 82 11.70 5.64 -8.42
C ASP A 82 10.77 4.80 -9.33
N GLU A 83 10.65 5.23 -10.58
CA GLU A 83 9.80 4.56 -11.58
C GLU A 83 10.21 3.10 -11.84
N ASP A 84 11.49 2.79 -11.74
CA ASP A 84 12.00 1.44 -11.98
C ASP A 84 11.65 0.51 -10.80
N ALA A 85 11.77 1.00 -9.56
CA ALA A 85 11.34 0.29 -8.36
C ALA A 85 9.84 0.02 -8.36
N LEU A 86 9.01 1.00 -8.77
CA LEU A 86 7.56 0.79 -8.95
C LEU A 86 7.26 -0.26 -10.01
N ARG A 87 7.92 -0.18 -11.16
CA ARG A 87 7.75 -1.16 -12.24
C ARG A 87 8.11 -2.56 -11.76
N MET A 88 9.23 -2.70 -11.05
CA MET A 88 9.66 -3.97 -10.46
C MET A 88 8.63 -4.52 -9.46
N ALA A 89 8.07 -3.69 -8.57
CA ALA A 89 7.04 -4.11 -7.64
C ALA A 89 5.78 -4.60 -8.35
N ASN A 90 5.33 -3.89 -9.40
CA ASN A 90 4.19 -4.27 -10.21
C ASN A 90 4.43 -5.57 -11.00
N ASP A 91 5.61 -5.72 -11.60
CA ASP A 91 5.99 -6.91 -12.37
C ASP A 91 6.12 -8.14 -11.45
N MET A 92 6.69 -7.96 -10.25
CA MET A 92 6.78 -9.00 -9.23
C MET A 92 5.40 -9.53 -8.83
N LEU A 93 4.45 -8.62 -8.56
CA LEU A 93 3.09 -8.99 -8.22
C LEU A 93 2.39 -9.68 -9.40
N ALA A 94 2.54 -9.16 -10.63
CA ALA A 94 1.95 -9.76 -11.82
C ALA A 94 2.47 -11.18 -12.10
N VAL A 95 3.78 -11.41 -11.91
CA VAL A 95 4.37 -12.75 -12.06
C VAL A 95 3.85 -13.71 -11.00
N ASP A 96 3.71 -13.25 -9.75
CA ASP A 96 3.14 -14.06 -8.67
C ASP A 96 1.67 -14.45 -8.97
N GLU A 97 0.87 -13.48 -9.42
CA GLU A 97 -0.52 -13.68 -9.87
C GLU A 97 -0.60 -14.68 -11.05
N GLU A 98 0.29 -14.58 -12.05
CA GLU A 98 0.32 -15.49 -13.21
C GLU A 98 0.71 -16.92 -12.81
N LEU A 99 1.72 -17.07 -11.95
CA LEU A 99 2.15 -18.38 -11.44
C LEU A 99 1.01 -19.07 -10.69
N ARG A 100 0.26 -18.32 -9.87
CA ARG A 100 -0.91 -18.83 -9.15
C ARG A 100 -2.06 -19.19 -10.07
N ALA A 101 -2.36 -18.35 -11.07
CA ALA A 101 -3.39 -18.65 -12.06
C ALA A 101 -3.07 -19.95 -12.85
N ALA A 102 -1.78 -20.29 -12.99
CA ALA A 102 -1.32 -21.50 -13.65
C ALA A 102 -1.30 -22.75 -12.76
N ASP A 103 -1.32 -22.62 -11.43
CA ASP A 103 -1.30 -23.74 -10.47
C ASP A 103 -2.48 -23.72 -9.48
N PRO A 104 -3.55 -24.49 -9.76
CA PRO A 104 -4.71 -24.61 -8.85
C PRO A 104 -4.40 -25.25 -7.48
N THR A 105 -3.18 -25.73 -7.25
CA THR A 105 -2.78 -26.34 -5.97
C THR A 105 -2.06 -25.38 -5.04
N GLU A 106 -1.75 -24.16 -5.51
CA GLU A 106 -1.22 -23.09 -4.67
C GLU A 106 -2.26 -22.70 -3.62
N VAL A 107 -1.83 -22.58 -2.36
CA VAL A 107 -2.74 -22.43 -1.20
C VAL A 107 -2.76 -20.98 -0.69
N LEU A 108 -1.72 -20.22 -0.98
CA LEU A 108 -1.55 -18.84 -0.51
C LEU A 108 -1.90 -17.87 -1.62
N ASP A 109 -2.58 -16.77 -1.33
CA ASP A 109 -2.83 -15.66 -2.24
C ASP A 109 -1.65 -14.66 -2.31
N SER A 110 -1.64 -13.73 -3.29
CA SER A 110 -0.50 -12.81 -3.49
C SER A 110 -0.26 -11.92 -2.29
N ASP A 111 -1.35 -11.50 -1.64
CA ASP A 111 -1.33 -10.74 -0.41
C ASP A 111 -0.88 -11.56 0.80
N ASP A 112 -1.14 -12.87 0.86
CA ASP A 112 -0.59 -13.76 1.90
C ASP A 112 0.94 -13.76 1.88
N VAL A 113 1.54 -13.79 0.69
CA VAL A 113 3.00 -13.71 0.52
C VAL A 113 3.53 -12.36 1.01
N ILE A 114 2.84 -11.27 0.69
CA ILE A 114 3.18 -9.93 1.17
C ILE A 114 3.00 -9.85 2.68
N ALA A 115 1.94 -10.46 3.23
CA ALA A 115 1.63 -10.50 4.65
C ALA A 115 2.70 -11.23 5.46
N MET A 116 3.45 -12.17 4.86
CA MET A 116 4.65 -12.73 5.53
C MET A 116 5.70 -11.65 5.86
N SER A 117 5.76 -10.57 5.07
CA SER A 117 6.71 -9.47 5.23
C SER A 117 6.14 -8.21 5.89
N GLN A 118 4.82 -7.98 5.76
CA GLN A 118 4.10 -6.82 6.27
C GLN A 118 2.72 -7.21 6.83
N PRO A 119 2.64 -8.11 7.83
CA PRO A 119 1.38 -8.71 8.28
C PRO A 119 0.39 -7.68 8.82
N ALA A 120 0.87 -6.75 9.66
CA ALA A 120 0.03 -5.72 10.26
C ALA A 120 -0.56 -4.78 9.21
N LEU A 121 0.22 -4.45 8.18
CA LEU A 121 -0.19 -3.53 7.13
C LEU A 121 -1.17 -4.18 6.15
N VAL A 122 -0.92 -5.43 5.73
CA VAL A 122 -1.87 -6.17 4.88
C VAL A 122 -3.19 -6.38 5.61
N HIS A 123 -3.15 -6.76 6.90
CA HIS A 123 -4.35 -6.89 7.70
C HIS A 123 -5.15 -5.58 7.82
N TYR A 124 -4.46 -4.45 8.02
CA TYR A 124 -5.07 -3.12 8.05
C TYR A 124 -5.78 -2.77 6.73
N VAL A 125 -5.12 -3.04 5.60
CA VAL A 125 -5.71 -2.81 4.27
C VAL A 125 -6.94 -3.70 4.05
N GLN A 126 -6.83 -5.00 4.35
CA GLN A 126 -7.94 -5.96 4.24
C GLN A 126 -9.12 -5.54 5.11
N HIS A 127 -8.88 -5.10 6.34
CA HIS A 127 -9.93 -4.64 7.24
C HIS A 127 -10.77 -3.51 6.63
N HIS A 128 -10.12 -2.48 6.06
CA HIS A 128 -10.86 -1.37 5.44
C HIS A 128 -11.53 -1.74 4.11
N VAL A 129 -10.97 -2.72 3.37
CA VAL A 129 -11.65 -3.28 2.21
C VAL A 129 -12.93 -4.01 2.62
N ASP A 130 -12.86 -4.83 3.68
CA ASP A 130 -14.03 -5.52 4.24
C ASP A 130 -15.09 -4.53 4.75
N GLU A 131 -14.67 -3.47 5.45
CA GLU A 131 -15.59 -2.42 5.89
C GLU A 131 -16.29 -1.72 4.72
N ALA A 132 -15.56 -1.45 3.62
CA ALA A 132 -16.16 -0.84 2.44
C ALA A 132 -17.16 -1.79 1.75
N LEU A 133 -16.85 -3.09 1.69
CA LEU A 133 -17.78 -4.12 1.18
C LEU A 133 -19.06 -4.18 2.01
N ASP A 134 -18.94 -4.15 3.34
CA ASP A 134 -20.08 -4.15 4.26
C ASP A 134 -20.93 -2.88 4.15
N GLN A 135 -20.30 -1.71 3.92
CA GLN A 135 -21.00 -0.43 3.75
C GLN A 135 -21.74 -0.31 2.42
N ALA A 136 -21.23 -0.96 1.38
CA ALA A 136 -21.77 -0.84 0.03
C ALA A 136 -23.09 -1.58 -0.20
N ASP A 137 -23.51 -2.46 0.73
CA ASP A 137 -24.71 -3.31 0.60
C ASP A 137 -24.82 -4.04 -0.76
N GLY A 138 -23.66 -4.42 -1.34
CA GLY A 138 -23.55 -5.10 -2.63
C GLY A 138 -23.60 -4.21 -3.88
N GLU A 139 -23.58 -2.88 -3.76
CA GLU A 139 -23.57 -1.93 -4.89
C GLU A 139 -22.16 -1.55 -5.37
N ILE A 140 -21.11 -2.05 -4.72
CA ILE A 140 -19.71 -1.74 -5.04
C ILE A 140 -19.22 -2.44 -6.30
N ASP A 141 -18.48 -1.71 -7.13
CA ASP A 141 -17.78 -2.28 -8.28
C ASP A 141 -16.55 -3.09 -7.83
N LEU A 142 -16.69 -4.43 -7.82
CA LEU A 142 -15.64 -5.35 -7.38
C LEU A 142 -14.39 -5.34 -8.29
N ASP A 143 -14.55 -5.07 -9.58
CA ASP A 143 -13.41 -5.01 -10.51
C ASP A 143 -12.58 -3.74 -10.27
N GLU A 144 -13.25 -2.63 -9.93
CA GLU A 144 -12.58 -1.41 -9.51
C GLU A 144 -11.93 -1.55 -8.13
N LEU A 145 -12.61 -2.23 -7.19
CA LEU A 145 -12.07 -2.52 -5.85
C LEU A 145 -10.81 -3.38 -5.92
N ASP A 146 -10.83 -4.47 -6.70
CA ASP A 146 -9.67 -5.34 -6.93
C ASP A 146 -8.48 -4.55 -7.50
N ARG A 147 -8.74 -3.67 -8.47
CA ARG A 147 -7.69 -2.80 -9.03
C ARG A 147 -7.08 -1.89 -7.98
N VAL A 148 -7.89 -1.26 -7.13
CA VAL A 148 -7.41 -0.40 -6.04
C VAL A 148 -6.62 -1.22 -5.03
N TYR A 149 -7.14 -2.37 -4.60
CA TYR A 149 -6.45 -3.27 -3.69
C TYR A 149 -5.08 -3.68 -4.22
N ARG A 150 -5.02 -4.13 -5.48
CA ARG A 150 -3.76 -4.45 -6.18
C ARG A 150 -2.81 -3.26 -6.22
N ALA A 151 -3.31 -2.05 -6.45
CA ALA A 151 -2.47 -0.85 -6.45
C ALA A 151 -1.84 -0.57 -5.08
N ILE A 152 -2.59 -0.77 -4.00
CA ILE A 152 -2.10 -0.65 -2.63
C ILE A 152 -1.07 -1.75 -2.32
N LEU A 153 -1.26 -2.99 -2.77
CA LEU A 153 -0.24 -4.04 -2.61
C LEU A 153 1.09 -3.70 -3.30
N VAL A 154 1.03 -3.14 -4.52
CA VAL A 154 2.23 -2.64 -5.21
C VAL A 154 2.92 -1.53 -4.41
N GLN A 155 2.14 -0.60 -3.83
CA GLN A 155 2.67 0.43 -2.94
C GLN A 155 3.39 -0.18 -1.73
N VAL A 156 2.79 -1.18 -1.08
CA VAL A 156 3.39 -1.88 0.08
C VAL A 156 4.71 -2.55 -0.31
N ILE A 157 4.76 -3.25 -1.44
CA ILE A 157 5.99 -3.91 -1.93
C ILE A 157 7.07 -2.87 -2.22
N ALA A 158 6.73 -1.83 -2.96
CA ALA A 158 7.67 -0.80 -3.38
C ALA A 158 8.25 -0.04 -2.18
N LEU A 159 7.40 0.38 -1.24
CA LEU A 159 7.85 1.02 0.01
C LEU A 159 8.70 0.06 0.83
N SER A 160 8.32 -1.22 0.96
CA SER A 160 9.12 -2.22 1.68
C SER A 160 10.53 -2.35 1.15
N HIS A 161 10.71 -2.36 -0.18
CA HIS A 161 12.02 -2.44 -0.81
C HIS A 161 12.83 -1.13 -0.72
N SER A 162 12.17 0.01 -0.54
CA SER A 162 12.82 1.31 -0.37
C SER A 162 13.31 1.60 1.05
N VAL A 163 13.00 0.75 2.02
CA VAL A 163 13.49 0.89 3.41
C VAL A 163 14.93 0.37 3.48
N ALA A 164 15.88 1.26 3.78
CA ALA A 164 17.25 0.85 4.07
C ALA A 164 17.30 -0.04 5.31
N SER A 165 18.16 -1.06 5.34
CA SER A 165 18.55 -1.90 6.48
C SER A 165 19.04 -1.06 7.66
N PRO A 166 19.00 -1.56 8.92
CA PRO A 166 19.54 -0.85 10.08
C PRO A 166 21.04 -0.51 9.94
N THR A 167 21.77 -1.24 9.08
CA THR A 167 23.18 -1.00 8.75
C THR A 167 23.39 0.02 7.62
N GLY A 168 22.32 0.53 6.99
CA GLY A 168 22.36 1.53 5.91
C GLY A 168 22.43 0.95 4.49
N GLU A 169 22.45 -0.38 4.34
CA GLU A 169 22.32 -1.03 3.03
C GLU A 169 20.85 -1.02 2.60
N LEU A 170 20.53 -0.66 1.37
CA LEU A 170 19.17 -0.84 0.84
C LEU A 170 18.81 -2.34 0.82
N GLY A 171 17.52 -2.70 0.70
CA GLY A 171 17.06 -4.10 0.58
C GLY A 171 17.84 -4.92 -0.46
N PRO A 172 17.63 -6.26 -0.54
CA PRO A 172 18.54 -7.17 -1.25
C PRO A 172 18.89 -6.62 -2.63
N SER A 173 20.17 -6.26 -2.80
CA SER A 173 20.66 -5.65 -4.03
C SER A 173 20.59 -6.68 -5.16
N ARG A 174 20.33 -6.22 -6.39
CA ARG A 174 20.25 -7.01 -7.64
C ARG A 174 21.35 -8.07 -7.81
N GLU A 175 22.49 -7.92 -7.15
CA GLU A 175 23.60 -8.87 -7.14
C GLU A 175 23.33 -10.19 -6.38
N MET A 176 22.31 -10.25 -5.52
CA MET A 176 21.97 -11.46 -4.76
C MET A 176 21.03 -12.42 -5.50
N LEU A 177 20.51 -12.04 -6.67
CA LEU A 177 19.58 -12.83 -7.49
C LEU A 177 20.21 -13.31 -8.82
N ALA A 178 21.53 -13.19 -8.97
CA ALA A 178 22.29 -13.60 -10.16
C ALA A 178 23.20 -14.81 -9.92
#